data_AF-A0A945LG20-F1
#
_entry.id   AF-A0A945LG20-F1
#
_cell.length_a   1.000
_cell.length_b   1.000
_cell.length_c   1.000
_cell.angle_alpha   90.00
_cell.angle_beta   90.00
_cell.angle_gamma   90.00
#
_symmetry.space_group_name_H-M   'P 1'
#
loop_
_entity.id
_entity.type
_entity.pdbx_description
1 polymer ?
#
loop_
_entity_poly.entity_id
_entity_poly.type
_entity_poly.pdbx_seq_one_letter_code
_entity_poly.pdbx_strand_id
1 'polypeptide(L)' 'MDMQKVQTTTEFQAATTKTATKLPAVLALMFGIFVVMGAGFAHSSTIHNAAHDARHAFAFPCH' A
#
# COMPACT_ATOMS: atom_id res chain seq x y z
N MET A 1 -46.95 -15.75 31.15
CA MET A 1 -45.81 -16.61 31.51
C MET A 1 -45.28 -17.15 30.19
N ASP A 2 -44.20 -16.73 29.58
CA ASP A 2 -43.16 -15.73 29.80
C ASP A 2 -42.59 -15.50 28.39
N MET A 3 -42.56 -14.25 27.93
CA MET A 3 -41.32 -13.51 27.70
C MET A 3 -40.28 -14.20 26.80
N GLN A 4 -39.98 -13.46 25.73
CA GLN A 4 -38.63 -13.19 25.24
C GLN A 4 -37.94 -14.31 24.44
N LYS A 5 -37.97 -14.14 23.11
CA LYS A 5 -36.71 -13.92 22.40
C LYS A 5 -36.92 -13.05 21.17
N VAL A 6 -36.94 -11.74 21.41
CA VAL A 6 -36.59 -10.75 20.39
C VAL A 6 -35.18 -11.07 19.91
N GLN A 7 -35.05 -11.74 18.76
CA GLN A 7 -33.77 -11.81 18.05
C GLN A 7 -33.64 -10.56 17.19
N THR A 8 -33.40 -9.43 17.86
CA THR A 8 -32.71 -8.31 17.23
C THR A 8 -31.25 -8.71 17.10
N THR A 9 -30.94 -9.59 16.16
CA THR A 9 -29.63 -9.59 15.54
C THR A 9 -29.63 -8.37 14.66
N THR A 10 -29.20 -7.23 15.21
CA THR A 10 -28.69 -6.14 14.42
C THR A 10 -27.56 -6.74 13.59
N GLU A 11 -27.88 -7.20 12.39
CA GLU A 11 -26.88 -7.39 11.36
C GLU A 11 -26.27 -6.02 11.20
N PHE A 12 -25.12 -5.82 11.85
CA PHE A 12 -24.16 -4.84 11.39
C PHE A 12 -23.75 -5.36 10.01
N GLN A 13 -24.60 -5.10 9.00
CA GLN A 13 -24.17 -5.13 7.62
C GLN A 13 -23.13 -4.04 7.58
N ALA A 14 -21.88 -4.43 7.84
CA ALA A 14 -20.73 -3.64 7.51
C ALA A 14 -20.96 -3.27 6.06
N ALA A 15 -21.33 -2.01 5.82
CA ALA A 15 -21.48 -1.50 4.49
C ALA A 15 -20.14 -1.81 3.82
N THR A 16 -20.14 -2.82 2.94
CA THR A 16 -19.00 -3.10 2.08
C THR A 16 -18.95 -1.91 1.16
N THR A 17 -18.29 -0.87 1.64
CA THR A 17 -17.85 0.24 0.82
C THR A 17 -16.89 -0.43 -0.14
N LYS A 18 -17.33 -0.63 -1.38
CA LYS A 18 -16.44 -1.04 -2.46
C LYS A 18 -15.47 0.11 -2.65
N THR A 19 -14.37 0.09 -1.89
CA THR A 19 -13.31 1.07 -2.02
C THR A 19 -12.88 1.03 -3.47
N ALA A 20 -12.99 2.17 -4.17
CA ALA A 20 -12.54 2.29 -5.54
C ALA A 20 -11.00 2.18 -5.54
N THR A 21 -10.47 0.96 -5.66
CA THR A 21 -9.03 0.68 -5.58
C THR A 21 -8.27 1.06 -6.84
N LYS A 22 -8.98 1.34 -7.95
CA LYS A 22 -8.37 1.63 -9.25
C LYS A 22 -7.53 2.91 -9.22
N LEU A 23 -8.06 3.99 -8.65
CA LEU A 23 -7.35 5.27 -8.57
C LEU A 23 -6.07 5.17 -7.72
N PRO A 24 -6.10 4.66 -6.47
CA PRO A 24 -4.87 4.51 -5.69
C PRO A 24 -3.89 3.50 -6.32
N ALA A 25 -4.36 2.46 -7.02
CA ALA A 25 -3.49 1.53 -7.73
C ALA A 25 -2.73 2.18 -8.89
N VAL A 26 -3.41 3.02 -9.70
CA VAL A 26 -2.76 3.77 -10.79
C VAL A 26 -1.76 4.78 -10.24
N LEU A 27 -2.11 5.49 -9.15
CA LEU A 27 -1.18 6.42 -8.50
C LEU A 27 0.05 5.71 -7.94
N ALA A 28 -0.14 4.56 -7.29
CA ALA A 28 0.99 3.75 -6.79
C ALA A 28 1.89 3.26 -7.93
N LEU A 29 1.31 2.81 -9.05
CA LEU A 29 2.07 2.41 -10.23
C LEU A 29 2.88 3.59 -10.81
N MET A 30 2.22 4.73 -11.02
CA MET A 30 2.88 5.93 -11.55
C MET A 30 4.00 6.42 -10.63
N PHE A 31 3.76 6.37 -9.32
CA PHE A 31 4.77 6.72 -8.33
C PHE A 31 5.96 5.76 -8.35
N GLY A 32 5.71 4.44 -8.43
CA GLY A 32 6.77 3.44 -8.56
C GLY A 32 7.64 3.66 -9.80
N ILE A 33 7.00 3.91 -10.96
CA ILE A 33 7.70 4.23 -12.21
C ILE A 33 8.53 5.51 -12.05
N PHE A 34 7.96 6.56 -11.45
CA PHE A 34 8.68 7.81 -11.20
C PHE A 34 9.93 7.61 -10.34
N VAL A 35 9.86 6.81 -9.28
CA VAL A 35 11.02 6.54 -8.41
C VAL A 35 12.10 5.78 -9.18
N VAL A 36 11.74 4.73 -9.93
CA VAL A 36 12.70 3.93 -10.70
C VAL A 36 13.38 4.77 -11.78
N MET A 37 12.60 5.49 -12.57
CA MET A 37 13.13 6.34 -13.63
C MET A 37 13.92 7.53 -13.06
N GLY A 38 13.42 8.13 -11.98
CA GLY A 38 14.07 9.24 -11.30
C GLY A 38 15.43 8.87 -10.74
N ALA A 39 15.56 7.72 -10.07
CA ALA A 39 16.86 7.24 -9.56
C ALA A 39 17.79 6.73 -10.68
N GLY A 40 17.23 6.09 -11.72
CA GLY A 40 18.00 5.53 -12.84
C GLY A 40 18.59 6.57 -13.78
N PHE A 41 17.88 7.68 -14.00
CA PHE A 41 18.32 8.78 -14.88
C PHE A 41 18.67 10.06 -14.11
N ALA A 42 18.87 9.97 -12.79
CA ALA A 42 19.33 11.11 -12.00
C ALA A 42 20.70 11.57 -12.50
N HIS A 43 20.81 12.84 -12.89
CA HIS A 43 22.10 13.46 -13.16
C HIS A 43 22.96 13.59 -11.88
N SER A 44 22.31 13.60 -10.71
CA SER A 44 22.97 13.60 -9.42
C SER A 44 23.45 12.21 -9.05
N SER A 45 24.78 12.05 -8.97
CA SER A 45 25.42 10.82 -8.50
C SER A 45 25.00 10.46 -7.08
N THR A 46 24.66 11.45 -6.24
CA THR A 46 24.17 11.22 -4.87
C THR A 46 22.85 10.44 -4.84
N ILE A 47 21.88 10.81 -5.67
CA ILE A 47 20.56 10.14 -5.70
C ILE A 47 20.70 8.72 -6.27
N HIS A 48 21.50 8.57 -7.33
CA HIS A 48 21.78 7.27 -7.93
C HIS A 48 22.49 6.32 -6.94
N ASN A 49 23.54 6.81 -6.28
CA ASN A 49 24.29 6.02 -5.28
C ASN A 49 23.42 5.67 -4.07
N ALA A 50 22.60 6.60 -3.58
CA ALA A 50 21.68 6.31 -2.48
C ALA A 50 20.68 5.19 -2.82
N ALA A 51 20.19 5.14 -4.07
CA ALA A 51 19.33 4.05 -4.53
C ALA A 51 20.08 2.71 -4.61
N HIS A 52 21.36 2.72 -5.05
CA HIS A 52 22.23 1.54 -5.01
C HIS A 52 22.48 1.06 -3.57
N ASP A 53 22.78 1.97 -2.65
CA ASP A 53 23.02 1.67 -1.24
C ASP A 53 21.78 1.09 -0.55
N ALA A 54 20.59 1.62 -0.87
CA ALA A 54 19.33 1.07 -0.37
C ALA A 54 19.15 -0.40 -0.79
N ARG A 55 19.47 -0.76 -2.05
CA ARG A 55 19.44 -2.16 -2.50
C ARG A 55 20.41 -3.04 -1.70
N HIS A 56 21.60 -2.52 -1.40
CA HIS A 56 22.56 -3.23 -0.55
C HIS A 56 22.03 -3.39 0.88
N ALA A 57 21.40 -2.36 1.45
CA ALA A 57 20.78 -2.41 2.78
C ALA A 57 19.61 -3.40 2.86
N PHE A 58 18.81 -3.54 1.80
CA PHE A 58 17.74 -4.55 1.74
C PHE A 58 18.25 -5.98 1.55
N ALA A 59 19.48 -6.15 1.04
CA ALA A 59 20.14 -7.44 0.90
C ALA A 59 21.01 -7.83 2.11
N PHE A 60 21.16 -6.95 3.10
CA PHE A 60 21.67 -7.35 4.41
C PHE A 60 20.69 -8.37 5.02
N PRO A 61 21.19 -9.42 5.69
CA PRO A 61 20.36 -10.54 6.11
C PRO A 61 19.21 -10.06 7.01
N CYS A 62 17.99 -10.29 6.54
CA CYS A 62 16.75 -10.15 7.33
C CYS A 62 16.27 -11.52 7.87
N HIS A 63 17.23 -12.40 8.17
CA HIS A 63 17.04 -13.56 9.02
C HIS A 63 17.94 -13.42 10.25
#